data_AF-A0A371SBR4-F1
#
_entry.id   AF-A0A371SBR4-F1
#
_cell.length_a   1.000
_cell.length_b   1.000
_cell.length_c   1.000
_cell.angle_alpha   90.00
_cell.angle_beta   90.00
_cell.angle_gamma   90.00
#
_symmetry.space_group_name_H-M   'P 1'
#
loop_
_entity.id
_entity.type
_entity.pdbx_description
1 polymer ?
#
loop_
_entity_poly.entity_id
_entity_poly.type
_entity_poly.pdbx_seq_one_letter_code
_entity_poly.pdbx_strand_id
1 'polypeptide(L)' 'MLFLPILNLFLYFPEDKSEYIPAAIKLVICIIIAVVVFRLIVKHSKKEQAKAEELEKQIMNQDKNNTMK' A
#
# COMPACT_ATOMS: atom_id res chain seq x y z
N MET A 1 25.51 -29.56 -15.36
CA MET A 1 25.68 -28.34 -16.19
C MET A 1 24.35 -27.59 -16.20
N LEU A 2 24.12 -26.74 -15.19
CA LEU A 2 23.05 -25.75 -15.20
C LEU A 2 23.73 -24.41 -15.02
N PHE A 3 23.95 -23.74 -16.15
CA PHE A 3 24.49 -22.40 -16.22
C PHE A 3 23.48 -21.47 -15.56
N LEU A 4 23.87 -20.82 -14.47
CA LEU A 4 23.13 -19.77 -13.79
C LEU A 4 23.61 -18.41 -14.33
N PRO A 5 23.13 -17.91 -15.49
CA PRO A 5 23.50 -16.56 -15.95
C PRO A 5 22.90 -15.44 -15.08
N ILE A 6 22.07 -15.81 -14.09
CA ILE A 6 21.30 -14.88 -13.26
C ILE A 6 22.21 -14.14 -12.25
N LEU A 7 23.40 -14.66 -11.95
CA LEU A 7 24.34 -14.03 -11.02
C LEU A 7 25.22 -12.95 -11.66
N ASN A 8 25.23 -12.82 -12.99
CA ASN A 8 25.91 -11.73 -13.67
C ASN A 8 24.97 -10.53 -13.84
N LEU A 9 24.36 -10.10 -12.74
CA LEU A 9 23.65 -8.82 -12.63
C LEU A 9 24.74 -7.74 -12.64
N PHE A 10 25.34 -7.49 -13.81
CA PHE A 10 26.35 -6.46 -13.99
C PHE A 10 25.70 -5.15 -13.60
N LEU A 11 26.03 -4.67 -12.41
CA LEU A 11 25.64 -3.37 -11.92
C LEU A 11 26.43 -2.35 -12.76
N TYR A 12 25.97 -2.13 -13.98
CA TYR A 12 26.54 -1.15 -14.89
C TYR A 12 26.28 0.20 -14.27
N PHE A 13 27.31 0.76 -13.68
CA PHE A 13 27.29 2.11 -13.19
C PHE A 13 27.79 3.00 -14.31
N PRO A 14 26.92 3.80 -14.97
CA PRO A 14 27.40 4.77 -15.93
C PRO A 14 28.43 5.70 -15.29
N GLU A 15 29.49 5.95 -16.05
CA GLU A 15 30.59 6.83 -15.68
C GLU A 15 30.09 8.28 -15.57
N ASP A 16 29.15 8.66 -16.45
CA ASP A 16 28.43 9.92 -16.39
C ASP A 16 27.16 9.82 -15.51
N LYS A 17 27.04 10.69 -14.51
CA LYS A 17 25.91 10.65 -13.56
C LYS A 17 24.58 11.04 -14.19
N SER A 18 24.58 11.70 -15.34
CA SER A 18 23.36 12.13 -16.02
C SER A 18 22.54 10.94 -16.53
N GLU A 19 23.18 9.80 -16.79
CA GLU A 19 22.51 8.56 -17.22
C GLU A 19 21.63 7.96 -16.10
N TYR A 20 21.79 8.35 -14.84
CA TYR A 20 20.87 7.94 -13.74
C TYR A 20 19.61 8.81 -13.65
N ILE A 21 19.58 10.00 -14.28
CA ILE A 21 18.44 10.94 -14.20
C ILE A 21 17.12 10.24 -14.60
N PRO A 22 17.06 9.47 -15.70
CA PRO A 22 15.86 8.74 -16.06
C PRO A 22 15.41 7.73 -14.98
N ALA A 23 16.35 7.06 -14.31
CA ALA A 23 16.05 6.12 -13.23
C ALA A 23 15.51 6.84 -11.99
N ALA A 24 16.11 7.98 -11.62
CA ALA A 24 15.66 8.81 -10.51
C ALA A 24 14.22 9.33 -10.75
N ILE A 25 13.92 9.79 -11.97
CA ILE A 25 12.57 10.23 -12.33
C ILE A 25 11.56 9.10 -12.19
N LYS A 26 11.87 7.90 -12.71
CA LYS A 26 11.00 6.72 -12.57
C LYS A 26 10.76 6.37 -11.10
N LEU A 27 11.80 6.41 -10.27
CA LEU A 27 11.70 6.15 -8.84
C LEU A 27 10.77 7.17 -8.16
N VAL A 28 10.95 8.45 -8.44
CA VAL A 28 10.12 9.53 -7.86
C VAL A 28 8.65 9.36 -8.27
N ILE A 29 8.37 9.08 -9.55
CA ILE A 29 7.01 8.82 -10.02
C ILE A 29 6.40 7.62 -9.30
N CYS A 30 7.14 6.53 -9.16
CA CYS A 30 6.68 5.33 -8.45
C CYS A 30 6.34 5.65 -6.99
N ILE A 31 7.21 6.38 -6.29
CA ILE A 31 6.99 6.80 -4.89
C ILE A 31 5.74 7.67 -4.78
N ILE A 32 5.58 8.65 -5.68
CA ILE A 32 4.40 9.53 -5.68
C ILE A 32 3.12 8.70 -5.83
N ILE A 33 3.09 7.78 -6.79
CA ILE A 33 1.95 6.89 -7.01
C ILE A 33 1.68 6.04 -5.77
N ALA A 34 2.72 5.42 -5.19
CA ALA A 34 2.59 4.59 -4.00
C ALA A 34 1.98 5.37 -2.82
N VAL A 35 2.45 6.60 -2.58
CA VAL A 35 1.92 7.48 -1.53
C VAL A 35 0.46 7.85 -1.79
N VAL A 36 0.11 8.17 -3.04
CA VAL A 36 -1.27 8.51 -3.42
C VAL A 36 -2.19 7.31 -3.21
N VAL A 37 -1.83 6.14 -3.72
CA VAL A 37 -2.60 4.90 -3.58
C VAL A 37 -2.77 4.54 -2.10
N PHE A 38 -1.68 4.58 -1.32
CA PHE A 38 -1.75 4.30 0.12
C PHE A 38 -2.72 5.24 0.84
N ARG A 39 -2.68 6.55 0.53
CA ARG A 39 -3.61 7.53 1.10
C ARG A 39 -5.07 7.27 0.71
N LEU A 40 -5.33 6.87 -0.54
CA LEU A 40 -6.68 6.53 -1.00
C LEU A 40 -7.22 5.31 -0.26
N ILE A 41 -6.41 4.25 -0.13
CA ILE A 41 -6.78 3.03 0.59
C ILE A 41 -7.10 3.35 2.05
N VAL A 42 -6.21 4.04 2.77
CA VAL A 42 -6.44 4.41 4.18
C VAL A 42 -7.72 5.22 4.35
N LYS A 43 -7.98 6.18 3.46
CA LYS A 43 -9.21 6.98 3.50
C LYS A 43 -10.46 6.12 3.29
N HIS A 44 -10.40 5.15 2.40
CA HIS A 44 -11.51 4.23 2.15
C HIS A 44 -11.73 3.30 3.36
N SER A 45 -10.66 2.70 3.88
CA SER A 45 -10.73 1.81 5.06
C SER A 45 -11.33 2.50 6.29
N LYS A 46 -11.00 3.77 6.54
CA LYS A 46 -11.58 4.53 7.67
C LYS A 46 -13.10 4.70 7.55
N LYS A 47 -13.63 4.85 6.33
CA LYS A 47 -15.08 4.96 6.12
C LYS A 47 -15.78 3.63 6.40
N GLU A 48 -15.19 2.53 5.95
CA GLU A 48 -15.74 1.20 6.18
C GLU A 48 -15.64 0.80 7.66
N GLN A 49 -14.54 1.16 8.32
CA GLN A 49 -14.38 0.96 9.77
C GLN A 49 -15.48 1.68 10.56
N ALA A 50 -15.75 2.96 10.26
CA ALA A 50 -16.80 3.71 10.96
C ALA A 50 -18.19 3.08 10.80
N LYS A 51 -18.51 2.55 9.61
CA LYS A 51 -19.78 1.83 9.39
C LYS A 51 -19.85 0.51 10.17
N ALA A 52 -18.73 -0.22 10.22
CA ALA A 52 -18.65 -1.47 10.99
C ALA A 52 -18.83 -1.21 12.49
N GLU A 53 -18.18 -0.19 13.04
CA GLU A 53 -18.33 0.22 14.45
C GLU A 53 -19.78 0.63 14.77
N GLU A 54 -20.45 1.34 13.86
CA GLU A 54 -21.87 1.69 14.03
C GLU A 54 -22.78 0.45 14.04
N LEU A 55 -22.52 -0.52 13.15
CA LEU A 55 -23.24 -1.79 13.10
C LEU A 55 -23.04 -2.62 14.38
N GLU A 56 -21.81 -2.75 14.87
CA GLU A 56 -21.51 -3.45 16.13
C GLU A 56 -22.27 -2.81 17.30
N LYS A 57 -22.29 -1.48 17.37
CA LYS A 57 -23.02 -0.75 18.42
C LYS A 57 -24.53 -1.00 18.36
N GLN A 58 -25.11 -1.10 17.16
CA GLN A 58 -26.54 -1.43 17.00
C GLN A 58 -26.84 -2.85 17.50
N ILE A 59 -26.03 -3.84 17.12
CA ILE A 59 -26.19 -5.24 17.55
C ILE A 59 -26.09 -5.34 19.08
N MET A 60 -25.07 -4.74 19.68
CA MET A 60 -24.90 -4.74 21.15
C MET A 60 -26.09 -4.09 21.89
N ASN A 61 -26.67 -3.03 21.33
CA ASN A 61 -27.85 -2.37 21.92
C ASN A 61 -29.13 -3.21 21.75
N GLN A 62 -29.26 -3.97 20.66
CA GLN A 62 -30.36 -4.90 20.47
C GLN A 62 -30.27 -6.09 21.43
N ASP A 63 -29.09 -6.68 21.60
CA ASP A 63 -28.87 -7.80 22.53
C ASP A 63 -29.11 -7.41 24.00
N LYS A 64 -28.70 -6.20 24.38
CA LYS A 64 -29.00 -5.65 25.72
C LYS A 64 -30.50 -5.48 25.95
N ASN A 65 -31.23 -4.93 24.98
CA ASN A 65 -32.68 -4.76 25.10
C ASN A 65 -33.43 -6.10 25.10
N ASN A 66 -32.94 -7.11 24.38
CA ASN A 66 -33.54 -8.45 24.37
C ASN A 66 -33.26 -9.23 25.67
N THR A 67 -32.12 -8.97 26.32
CA THR A 67 -31.75 -9.63 27.60
C THR A 67 -32.45 -8.98 28.82
N MET A 68 -32.87 -7.72 28.72
CA MET A 68 -33.59 -7.01 29.80
C MET A 68 -35.12 -7.16 29.72
N LYS A 69 -35.63 -7.97 28.78
CA LYS A 69 -37.06 -8.22 28.57
C LYS A 69 -37.42 -9.61 29.08
#